data_AF-A0A2L2Z553-F1
#
_entry.id   AF-A0A2L2Z553-F1
#
_cell.length_a   1.000
_cell.length_b   1.000
_cell.length_c   1.000
_cell.angle_alpha   90.00
_cell.angle_beta   90.00
_cell.angle_gamma   90.00
#
_symmetry.space_group_name_H-M   'P 1'
#
loop_
_entity.id
_entity.type
_entity.pdbx_description
1 polymer ?
#
loop_
_entity_poly.entity_id
_entity_poly.type
_entity_poly.pdbx_seq_one_letter_code
_entity_poly.pdbx_strand_id
1 'polypeptide(L)'
;FFKGHISARIQFQQCVVTSFGETPLSGLENSLEAFYIYSTIDRSVTKMDNFYLKHLQKLLYFSAAYNDIDDLRDHWYEGGQASLTQID
;
A
#
# COMPACT_ATOMS: atom_id res chain seq x y z
N PHE A 1 -3.96 -12.90 0.14
CA PHE A 1 -3.51 -13.35 -1.19
C PHE A 1 -4.71 -13.43 -2.11
N PHE A 2 -4.63 -12.80 -3.27
CA PHE A 2 -5.67 -12.81 -4.30
C PHE A 2 -5.37 -13.88 -5.35
N LYS A 3 -6.38 -14.64 -5.79
CA LYS A 3 -6.24 -15.63 -6.88
C LYS A 3 -7.37 -15.45 -7.89
N GLY A 4 -7.01 -15.08 -9.12
CA GLY A 4 -7.97 -14.83 -10.20
C GLY A 4 -8.82 -13.57 -10.03
N HIS A 5 -8.61 -12.81 -8.95
CA HIS A 5 -9.25 -11.52 -8.75
C HIS A 5 -8.48 -10.44 -9.51
N ILE A 6 -9.22 -9.55 -10.16
CA ILE A 6 -8.68 -8.39 -10.85
C ILE A 6 -9.32 -7.16 -10.21
N SER A 7 -8.47 -6.30 -9.67
CA SER A 7 -8.88 -5.00 -9.13
C SER A 7 -7.88 -3.95 -9.56
N ALA A 8 -8.41 -2.85 -10.09
CA ALA A 8 -7.62 -1.66 -10.44
C ALA A 8 -7.46 -0.69 -9.28
N ARG A 9 -8.38 -0.71 -8.30
CA ARG A 9 -8.36 0.19 -7.15
C ARG A 9 -8.73 -0.54 -5.86
N ILE A 10 -7.92 -0.32 -4.82
CA ILE A 10 -8.23 -0.74 -3.44
C ILE A 10 -8.16 0.49 -2.53
N GLN A 11 -9.10 0.58 -1.61
CA GLN A 11 -9.17 1.66 -0.63
C GLN A 11 -9.54 1.11 0.74
N PHE A 12 -8.76 1.46 1.75
CA PHE A 12 -9.12 1.33 3.15
C PHE A 12 -9.42 2.71 3.72
N GLN A 13 -10.57 2.86 4.36
CA GLN A 13 -11.01 4.12 4.93
C GLN A 13 -11.69 3.86 6.27
N GLN A 14 -11.27 4.59 7.30
CA GLN A 14 -11.89 4.55 8.64
C GLN A 14 -12.01 3.11 9.20
N CYS A 15 -10.97 2.30 9.00
CA CYS A 15 -10.90 0.96 9.54
C CYS A 15 -9.66 0.80 10.42
N VAL A 16 -9.44 -0.37 11.02
CA VAL A 16 -8.24 -0.62 11.83
C VAL A 16 -7.46 -1.73 11.15
N VAL A 17 -6.39 -1.35 10.45
CA VAL A 17 -5.42 -2.31 9.91
C VAL A 17 -4.27 -2.44 10.89
N THR A 18 -4.13 -3.64 11.45
CA THR A 18 -3.06 -3.97 12.41
C THR A 18 -1.82 -4.54 11.74
N SER A 19 -1.94 -5.08 10.52
CA SER A 19 -0.82 -5.56 9.72
C SER A 19 -1.21 -5.73 8.25
N PHE A 20 -0.26 -5.43 7.35
CA PHE A 20 -0.35 -5.70 5.92
C PHE A 20 0.43 -6.96 5.49
N GLY A 21 1.21 -7.55 6.40
CA GLY A 21 2.16 -8.62 6.08
C GLY A 21 3.36 -8.15 5.24
N GLU A 22 4.21 -9.08 4.82
CA GLU A 22 5.45 -8.80 4.05
C GLU A 22 5.20 -8.49 2.57
N THR A 23 4.16 -9.10 1.98
CA THR A 23 3.80 -8.92 0.56
C THR A 23 2.32 -8.61 0.43
N PRO A 24 1.90 -7.42 0.88
CA PRO A 24 0.50 -7.03 0.85
C PRO A 24 -0.03 -7.02 -0.58
N LEU A 25 -1.30 -7.41 -0.74
CA LEU A 25 -1.99 -7.36 -2.04
C LEU A 25 -1.40 -8.29 -3.13
N SER A 26 -0.57 -9.27 -2.75
CA SER A 26 -0.08 -10.29 -3.68
C SER A 26 -1.23 -11.00 -4.41
N GLY A 27 -1.04 -11.20 -5.71
CA GLY A 27 -2.04 -11.64 -6.67
C GLY A 27 -2.61 -10.52 -7.55
N LEU A 28 -2.29 -9.24 -7.24
CA LEU A 28 -2.74 -8.06 -8.00
C LEU A 28 -1.60 -7.34 -8.73
N GLU A 29 -0.45 -8.01 -8.88
CA GLU A 29 0.79 -7.45 -9.45
C GLU A 29 0.55 -6.79 -10.82
N ASN A 30 -0.34 -7.40 -11.61
CA ASN A 30 -0.63 -7.01 -12.99
C ASN A 30 -1.96 -6.26 -13.17
N SER A 31 -2.65 -5.91 -12.09
CA SER A 31 -3.96 -5.25 -12.16
C SER A 31 -4.11 -4.00 -11.32
N LEU A 32 -3.45 -3.92 -10.15
CA LEU A 32 -3.69 -2.83 -9.22
C LEU A 32 -2.98 -1.56 -9.67
N GLU A 33 -3.77 -0.51 -9.91
CA GLU A 33 -3.30 0.78 -10.38
C GLU A 33 -3.33 1.84 -9.28
N ALA A 34 -4.26 1.74 -8.34
CA ALA A 34 -4.43 2.72 -7.28
C ALA A 34 -4.65 2.07 -5.91
N PHE A 35 -3.90 2.52 -4.91
CA PHE A 35 -4.02 2.05 -3.54
C PHE A 35 -4.07 3.21 -2.54
N TYR A 36 -5.17 3.27 -1.79
CA TYR A 36 -5.42 4.36 -0.83
C TYR A 36 -5.62 3.81 0.58
N ILE A 37 -4.95 4.39 1.56
CA ILE A 37 -5.09 4.10 2.98
C ILE A 37 -5.41 5.44 3.67
N TYR A 38 -6.60 5.56 4.24
CA TYR A 38 -7.07 6.81 4.86
C TYR A 38 -7.56 6.57 6.28
N SER A 39 -6.94 7.21 7.27
CA SER A 39 -7.34 7.11 8.69
C SER A 39 -7.63 5.66 9.11
N THR A 40 -6.66 4.79 8.84
CA THR A 40 -6.82 3.34 8.86
C THR A 40 -5.78 2.61 9.73
N ILE A 41 -4.57 3.14 9.86
CA ILE A 41 -3.49 2.49 10.60
C ILE A 41 -3.58 2.89 12.09
N ASP A 42 -3.59 1.88 12.95
CA ASP A 42 -3.58 2.06 14.41
C ASP A 42 -2.24 2.66 14.88
N ARG A 43 -2.30 3.56 15.87
CA ARG A 43 -1.12 4.20 16.50
C ARG A 43 -0.09 3.21 17.05
N SER A 44 -0.51 2.00 17.40
CA SER A 44 0.36 0.93 17.89
C SER A 44 1.18 0.26 16.77
N VAL A 45 0.83 0.49 15.50
CA VAL A 45 1.54 -0.02 14.33
C VAL A 45 2.56 1.04 13.88
N THR A 46 3.60 1.22 14.69
CA THR A 46 4.67 2.20 14.45
C THR A 46 5.66 1.77 13.36
N LYS A 47 5.56 0.54 12.87
CA LYS A 47 6.52 -0.03 11.90
C LYS A 47 5.82 -0.62 10.70
N MET A 48 5.70 0.22 9.68
CA MET A 48 5.45 -0.19 8.29
C MET A 48 6.72 -0.73 7.61
N ASP A 49 7.75 -1.11 8.38
CA ASP A 49 9.05 -1.58 7.89
C ASP A 49 8.95 -2.73 6.87
N ASN A 50 7.85 -3.50 6.88
CA ASN A 50 7.60 -4.61 5.95
C ASN A 50 6.57 -4.29 4.85
N PHE A 51 6.20 -3.01 4.69
CA PHE A 51 5.23 -2.57 3.70
C PHE A 51 5.90 -2.35 2.34
N TYR A 52 6.06 -3.43 1.58
CA TYR A 52 6.74 -3.38 0.27
C TYR A 52 5.75 -3.52 -0.88
N LEU A 53 5.59 -2.43 -1.65
CA LEU A 53 4.67 -2.37 -2.79
C LEU A 53 5.35 -2.55 -4.16
N LYS A 54 6.68 -2.72 -4.19
CA LYS A 54 7.47 -2.85 -5.44
C LYS A 54 7.02 -3.99 -6.38
N HIS A 55 6.35 -5.00 -5.84
CA HIS A 55 5.84 -6.13 -6.62
C HIS A 55 4.59 -5.78 -7.44
N LEU A 56 3.93 -4.65 -7.15
CA LEU A 56 2.75 -4.16 -7.85
C LEU A 56 3.17 -3.38 -9.10
N GLN A 57 3.35 -4.09 -10.21
CA GLN A 57 3.95 -3.57 -11.45
C GLN A 57 3.13 -2.50 -12.17
N LYS A 58 1.83 -2.41 -11.86
CA LYS A 58 0.93 -1.41 -12.42
C LYS A 58 0.56 -0.30 -11.45
N LEU A 59 1.14 -0.25 -10.25
CA LEU A 59 0.75 0.75 -9.27
C LEU A 59 1.19 2.15 -9.72
N LEU A 60 0.21 2.99 -10.02
CA LEU A 60 0.40 4.37 -10.48
C LEU A 60 0.12 5.38 -9.37
N TYR A 61 -0.80 5.06 -8.47
CA TYR A 61 -1.26 5.99 -7.43
C TYR A 61 -1.20 5.34 -6.05
N PHE A 62 -0.56 6.05 -5.12
CA PHE A 62 -0.54 5.66 -3.72
C PHE A 62 -0.82 6.86 -2.81
N SER A 63 -1.64 6.65 -1.78
CA SER A 63 -1.82 7.60 -0.68
C SER A 63 -1.93 6.85 0.64
N ALA A 64 -1.29 7.39 1.67
CA ALA A 64 -1.39 6.95 3.04
C ALA A 64 -1.78 8.10 3.99
N ALA A 65 -2.59 9.04 3.49
CA ALA A 65 -2.95 10.25 4.21
C ALA A 65 -3.70 9.98 5.53
N TYR A 66 -3.48 10.86 6.51
CA TYR A 66 -4.15 10.84 7.82
C TYR A 66 -4.02 9.52 8.58
N ASN A 67 -2.94 8.78 8.33
CA ASN A 67 -2.52 7.66 9.15
C ASN A 67 -1.42 8.12 10.10
N ASP A 68 -1.39 7.56 11.29
CA ASP A 68 -0.34 7.82 12.29
C ASP A 68 0.87 6.95 11.99
N ILE A 69 1.54 7.24 10.86
CA ILE A 69 2.72 6.51 10.40
C ILE A 69 3.93 7.35 10.81
N ASP A 70 4.63 6.92 11.85
CA ASP A 70 5.86 7.59 12.31
C ASP A 70 6.94 7.61 11.22
N ASP A 71 7.04 6.55 10.41
CA ASP A 71 8.06 6.41 9.36
C ASP A 71 7.58 5.50 8.22
N LEU A 72 7.23 6.09 7.07
CA LEU A 72 7.05 5.38 5.80
C LEU A 72 8.42 5.35 5.12
N ARG A 73 9.31 4.50 5.63
CA ARG A 73 10.73 4.45 5.22
C ARG A 73 10.88 4.44 3.71
N ASP A 74 11.86 5.18 3.18
CA ASP A 74 12.14 5.37 1.75
C ASP A 74 12.15 4.09 0.89
N HIS A 75 12.33 2.93 1.51
CA HIS A 75 12.40 1.61 0.87
C HIS A 75 11.05 1.01 0.45
N TRP A 76 9.91 1.54 0.90
CA TRP A 76 8.58 0.93 0.69
C TRP A 76 8.23 0.72 -0.81
N TYR A 77 8.80 1.55 -1.69
CA TYR A 77 8.67 1.46 -3.14
C TYR A 77 10.00 1.40 -3.90
N GLU A 78 11.10 1.08 -3.22
CA GLU A 78 12.41 0.96 -3.88
C GLU A 78 12.39 -0.14 -4.94
N GLY A 79 12.81 0.21 -6.16
CA GLY A 79 12.75 -0.68 -7.33
C GLY A 79 11.34 -0.86 -7.92
N GLY A 80 10.35 -0.07 -7.46
CA GLY A 80 9.02 0.02 -8.06
C GLY A 80 9.01 0.79 -9.39
N GLN A 81 7.82 0.94 -10.00
CA GLN A 81 7.67 1.58 -11.30
C GLN A 81 7.99 3.08 -11.22
N ALA A 82 8.81 3.60 -12.14
CA ALA A 82 9.27 5.00 -12.11
C ALA A 82 8.16 6.07 -12.19
N SER A 83 6.94 5.69 -12.60
CA SER A 83 5.79 6.58 -12.82
C SER A 83 4.85 6.71 -11.61
N LEU A 84 5.23 6.23 -10.42
CA LEU A 84 4.39 6.33 -9.24
C LEU A 84 4.15 7.80 -8.88
N THR A 85 2.88 8.18 -8.80
CA THR A 85 2.43 9.47 -8.27
C THR A 85 1.94 9.27 -6.84
N GLN A 86 2.64 9.85 -5.88
CA GLN A 86 2.16 9.96 -4.51
C GLN A 86 1.16 11.12 -4.45
N ILE A 87 -0.03 10.84 -3.90
CA ILE A 87 -1.09 11.84 -3.74
C ILE A 87 -1.33 12.00 -2.24
N ASP A 88 -1.15 13.22 -1.74
CA ASP A 88 -1.47 13.61 -0.35
C ASP A 88 -2.98 13.75 -0.12
#